data_AF-A0A6J4ZRH5-F1
#
_entry.id   AF-A0A6J4ZRH5-F1
#
_cell.length_a   1.000
_cell.length_b   1.000
_cell.length_c   1.000
_cell.angle_alpha   90.00
_cell.angle_beta   90.00
_cell.angle_gamma   90.00
#
_symmetry.space_group_name_H-M   'P 1'
#
loop_
_entity.id
_entity.type
_entity.pdbx_description
1 polymer ?
#
loop_
_entity_poly.entity_id
_entity_poly.type
_entity_poly.pdbx_seq_one_letter_code
_entity_poly.pdbx_strand_id
1 'polypeptide(L)'
;MTLPVNPVGNSPQKPGVRADVFVPDQLIAGGLQIVSQPIILASGKLPRGAVLGMITSSTAVATASGTNTGNGTIGAVTVGAGAKLGNYQLTATAATTFKVVDPEGTALANAAVGTAYTQGGLGFTITAGATAFAAGDTFVIDVNDAVGQFVLSVKGATDGSQVPSAILADYSDATSGPVNAGAYVQVEVNGRALYYDPSWTLPALTAALRQYAIHVKSSVSAADPT
;
A
#
# COMPACT_ATOMS: atom_id res chain seq x y z
N MET A 1 -18.83 51.40 23.05
CA MET A 1 -19.19 50.27 22.17
C MET A 1 -20.14 50.81 21.12
N THR A 2 -19.63 51.21 19.96
CA THR A 2 -20.42 51.80 18.87
C THR A 2 -20.82 50.69 17.91
N LEU A 3 -22.14 50.47 17.78
CA LEU A 3 -22.69 49.50 16.83
C LEU A 3 -22.62 50.09 15.42
N PRO A 4 -22.06 49.38 14.42
CA PRO A 4 -22.17 49.82 13.04
C PRO A 4 -23.64 49.77 12.62
N VAL A 5 -24.21 50.94 12.32
CA VAL A 5 -25.59 51.07 11.84
C VAL A 5 -25.62 50.79 10.34
N ASN A 6 -26.32 49.73 9.93
CA ASN A 6 -26.63 49.49 8.53
C ASN A 6 -27.89 50.28 8.16
N PRO A 7 -27.83 51.29 7.26
CA PRO A 7 -29.02 52.00 6.83
C PRO A 7 -29.91 51.08 5.99
N VAL A 8 -31.13 50.83 6.47
CA VAL A 8 -32.17 50.07 5.75
C VAL A 8 -33.13 51.08 5.09
N GLY A 9 -33.02 51.25 3.77
CA GLY A 9 -33.96 52.03 2.97
C GLY A 9 -35.20 51.21 2.57
N ASN A 10 -36.17 51.86 1.91
CA ASN A 10 -37.48 51.30 1.54
C ASN A 10 -37.41 50.02 0.66
N SER A 11 -36.25 49.72 0.09
CA SER A 11 -35.94 48.46 -0.59
C SER A 11 -34.67 47.84 0.01
N PRO A 12 -34.77 46.81 0.87
CA PRO A 12 -33.62 46.18 1.51
C PRO A 12 -32.80 45.28 0.57
N GLN A 13 -33.28 44.99 -0.64
CA GLN A 13 -32.55 44.18 -1.62
C GLN A 13 -31.49 45.01 -2.35
N LYS A 14 -30.21 44.86 -1.96
CA LYS A 14 -29.09 45.25 -2.83
C LYS A 14 -28.97 44.23 -3.97
N PRO A 15 -28.83 44.63 -5.25
CA PRO A 15 -28.44 43.70 -6.31
C PRO A 15 -27.14 43.00 -5.93
N GLY A 16 -27.20 41.70 -5.65
CA GLY A 16 -26.04 40.88 -5.33
C GLY A 16 -25.62 40.11 -6.57
N VAL A 17 -24.47 40.44 -7.15
CA VAL A 17 -23.78 39.52 -8.07
C VAL A 17 -23.08 38.47 -7.20
N ARG A 18 -23.39 37.20 -7.41
CA ARG A 18 -22.58 36.09 -6.93
C ARG A 18 -21.87 35.52 -8.16
N ALA A 19 -20.57 35.37 -8.07
CA ALA A 19 -19.78 34.66 -9.06
C ALA A 19 -19.51 33.28 -8.50
N ASP A 20 -20.07 32.26 -9.14
CA ASP A 20 -19.76 30.87 -8.85
C ASP A 20 -18.74 30.41 -9.90
N VAL A 21 -17.56 30.01 -9.45
CA VAL A 21 -16.54 29.41 -10.32
C VAL A 21 -16.72 27.90 -10.27
N PHE A 22 -17.14 27.31 -11.39
CA PHE A 22 -17.09 25.85 -11.55
C PHE A 22 -15.64 25.44 -11.72
N VAL A 23 -15.07 24.80 -10.69
CA VAL A 23 -13.77 24.14 -10.79
C VAL A 23 -14.05 22.66 -11.06
N PRO A 24 -13.93 22.18 -12.32
CA PRO A 24 -14.17 20.78 -12.64
C PRO A 24 -13.19 19.88 -11.88
N ASP A 25 -13.63 18.66 -11.60
CA ASP A 25 -12.76 17.60 -11.12
C ASP A 25 -11.61 17.40 -12.12
N GLN A 26 -10.38 17.56 -11.64
CA GLN A 26 -9.19 17.48 -12.48
C GLN A 26 -8.77 16.03 -12.74
N LEU A 27 -9.27 15.07 -11.95
CA LEU A 27 -8.95 13.66 -12.10
C LEU A 27 -9.82 12.99 -13.17
N ILE A 28 -11.13 13.24 -13.18
CA ILE A 28 -12.06 12.59 -14.11
C ILE A 28 -12.03 13.32 -15.45
N ALA A 29 -11.65 12.63 -16.52
CA ALA A 29 -11.37 13.22 -17.83
C ALA A 29 -12.36 12.81 -18.94
N GLY A 30 -13.50 12.24 -18.57
CA GLY A 30 -14.50 11.82 -19.53
C GLY A 30 -15.78 11.28 -18.90
N GLY A 31 -16.66 10.78 -19.76
CA GLY A 31 -18.05 10.47 -19.46
C GLY A 31 -18.39 8.98 -19.45
N LEU A 32 -17.39 8.09 -19.52
CA LEU A 32 -17.66 6.66 -19.29
C LEU A 32 -18.31 6.44 -17.93
N GLN A 33 -19.10 5.37 -17.83
CA GLN A 33 -19.68 4.95 -16.57
C GLN A 33 -18.57 4.70 -15.55
N ILE A 34 -18.57 5.49 -14.48
CA ILE A 34 -17.66 5.36 -13.37
C ILE A 34 -18.17 4.25 -12.46
N VAL A 35 -17.34 3.24 -12.22
CA VAL A 35 -17.63 2.17 -11.28
C VAL A 35 -16.65 2.26 -10.13
N SER A 36 -17.17 2.37 -8.92
CA SER A 36 -16.40 2.34 -7.68
C SER A 36 -16.70 1.08 -6.88
N GLN A 37 -15.70 0.63 -6.14
CA GLN A 37 -15.79 -0.52 -5.25
C GLN A 37 -15.14 -0.18 -3.89
N PRO A 38 -15.68 -0.67 -2.76
CA PRO A 38 -14.96 -0.64 -1.50
C PRO A 38 -13.74 -1.55 -1.56
N ILE A 39 -12.61 -1.04 -1.11
CA ILE A 39 -11.34 -1.76 -0.99
C ILE A 39 -10.79 -1.60 0.43
N ILE A 40 -9.80 -2.42 0.76
CA ILE A 40 -8.94 -2.22 1.93
C ILE A 40 -7.60 -1.72 1.42
N LEU A 41 -7.22 -0.50 1.81
CA LEU A 41 -5.89 0.04 1.57
C LEU A 41 -4.97 -0.44 2.70
N ALA A 42 -3.92 -1.19 2.36
CA ALA A 42 -3.06 -1.85 3.35
C ALA A 42 -2.00 -0.92 3.95
N SER A 43 -1.53 0.08 3.20
CA SER A 43 -0.44 0.95 3.65
C SER A 43 -0.38 2.28 2.90
N GLY A 44 0.36 3.22 3.52
CA GLY A 44 0.69 4.52 2.93
C GLY A 44 -0.36 5.60 3.16
N LYS A 45 0.07 6.84 2.93
CA LYS A 45 -0.76 8.04 2.93
C LYS A 45 -0.95 8.48 1.48
N LEU A 46 -2.07 8.11 0.89
CA LEU A 46 -2.27 8.21 -0.55
C LEU A 46 -3.36 9.25 -0.88
N PRO A 47 -3.08 10.20 -1.79
CA PRO A 47 -4.09 11.12 -2.28
C PRO A 47 -5.05 10.43 -3.25
N ARG A 48 -6.21 11.03 -3.45
CA ARG A 48 -7.12 10.69 -4.56
C ARG A 48 -6.35 10.67 -5.88
N GLY A 49 -6.64 9.69 -6.74
CA GLY A 49 -5.91 9.50 -8.00
C GLY A 49 -4.66 8.62 -7.88
N ALA A 50 -4.37 8.07 -6.69
CA ALA A 50 -3.30 7.10 -6.52
C ALA A 50 -3.57 5.81 -7.31
N VAL A 51 -2.58 5.34 -8.07
CA VAL A 51 -2.67 4.09 -8.83
C VAL A 51 -2.35 2.92 -7.92
N LEU A 52 -3.32 2.03 -7.74
CA LEU A 52 -3.24 0.91 -6.82
C LEU A 52 -3.07 -0.40 -7.57
N GLY A 53 -2.35 -1.33 -6.92
CA GLY A 53 -2.29 -2.73 -7.29
C GLY A 53 -2.80 -3.61 -6.16
N MET A 54 -3.46 -4.70 -6.52
CA MET A 54 -3.96 -5.68 -5.55
C MET A 54 -2.84 -6.65 -5.18
N ILE A 55 -2.69 -6.93 -3.89
CA ILE A 55 -1.79 -7.97 -3.40
C ILE A 55 -2.41 -9.34 -3.72
N THR A 56 -1.64 -10.20 -4.38
CA THR A 56 -2.06 -11.56 -4.77
C THR A 56 -1.29 -12.66 -4.06
N SER A 57 -0.22 -12.31 -3.34
CA SER A 57 0.61 -13.24 -2.59
C SER A 57 0.80 -12.76 -1.16
N SER A 58 0.73 -13.67 -0.19
CA SER A 58 1.06 -13.36 1.19
C SER A 58 2.54 -12.97 1.32
N THR A 59 2.81 -12.02 2.20
CA THR A 59 4.16 -11.53 2.48
C THR A 59 4.56 -11.90 3.90
N ALA A 60 5.87 -11.94 4.13
CA ALA A 60 6.40 -12.21 5.45
C ALA A 60 7.53 -11.24 5.79
N VAL A 61 7.50 -10.70 7.00
CA VAL A 61 8.49 -9.75 7.49
C VAL A 61 9.17 -10.32 8.73
N ALA A 62 10.49 -10.45 8.67
CA ALA A 62 11.31 -10.89 9.79
C ALA A 62 11.79 -9.69 10.62
N THR A 63 11.50 -9.69 11.91
CA THR A 63 11.92 -8.65 12.86
C THR A 63 12.75 -9.26 13.99
N ALA A 64 13.91 -8.68 14.25
CA ALA A 64 14.77 -9.05 15.38
C ALA A 64 14.26 -8.39 16.67
N SER A 65 14.37 -9.09 17.80
CA SER A 65 14.19 -8.44 19.11
C SER A 65 15.33 -7.44 19.39
N GLY A 66 14.99 -6.29 19.95
CA GLY A 66 15.97 -5.29 20.40
C GLY A 66 16.82 -5.72 21.59
N THR A 67 16.50 -6.86 22.22
CA THR A 67 17.26 -7.43 23.34
C THR A 67 18.30 -8.47 22.89
N ASN A 68 18.42 -8.73 21.59
CA ASN A 68 19.35 -9.74 21.08
C ASN A 68 20.80 -9.31 21.29
N THR A 69 21.65 -10.27 21.65
CA THR A 69 23.10 -10.07 21.76
C THR A 69 23.75 -10.11 20.37
N GLY A 70 23.33 -11.05 19.51
CA GLY A 70 23.78 -11.13 18.14
C GLY A 70 23.13 -10.09 17.23
N ASN A 71 23.90 -9.62 16.24
CA ASN A 71 23.45 -8.63 15.25
C ASN A 71 23.30 -9.21 13.85
N GLY A 72 23.06 -10.52 13.74
CA GLY A 72 22.75 -11.14 12.46
C GLY A 72 21.33 -10.82 12.00
N THR A 73 21.02 -11.19 10.76
CA THR A 73 19.79 -10.82 10.07
C THR A 73 19.15 -12.04 9.42
N ILE A 74 17.84 -11.95 9.17
CA ILE A 74 17.14 -12.88 8.30
C ILE A 74 16.99 -12.20 6.93
N GLY A 75 17.31 -12.93 5.86
CA GLY A 75 17.11 -12.45 4.50
C GLY A 75 15.63 -12.30 4.12
N ALA A 76 15.35 -12.04 2.85
CA ALA A 76 13.98 -12.04 2.35
C ALA A 76 13.29 -13.38 2.65
N VAL A 77 12.09 -13.31 3.21
CA VAL A 77 11.28 -14.49 3.55
C VAL A 77 10.31 -14.76 2.41
N THR A 78 10.30 -15.98 1.88
CA THR A 78 9.31 -16.45 0.92
C THR A 78 8.23 -17.27 1.62
N VAL A 79 6.99 -17.07 1.19
CA VAL A 79 5.79 -17.75 1.73
C VAL A 79 5.26 -18.68 0.65
N GLY A 80 5.30 -19.99 0.92
CA GLY A 80 4.77 -21.04 0.04
C GLY A 80 3.44 -21.59 0.54
N ALA A 81 2.83 -22.50 -0.23
CA ALA A 81 1.50 -23.06 0.04
C ALA A 81 1.32 -23.80 1.39
N GLY A 82 2.42 -24.11 2.10
CA GLY A 82 2.39 -24.73 3.43
C GLY A 82 2.57 -23.76 4.59
N ALA A 83 2.76 -22.46 4.32
CA ALA A 83 2.90 -21.45 5.35
C ALA A 83 1.53 -21.08 5.91
N LYS A 84 1.48 -20.91 7.22
CA LYS A 84 0.30 -20.52 7.96
C LYS A 84 0.37 -19.03 8.25
N LEU A 85 -0.77 -18.39 8.44
CA LEU A 85 -0.82 -16.98 8.81
C LEU A 85 -0.44 -16.80 10.29
N GLY A 86 0.27 -15.71 10.58
CA GLY A 86 0.64 -15.30 11.92
C GLY A 86 2.14 -15.38 12.20
N ASN A 87 2.47 -15.27 13.48
CA ASN A 87 3.84 -15.10 13.93
C ASN A 87 4.57 -16.43 14.11
N TYR A 88 5.59 -16.65 13.30
CA TYR A 88 6.58 -17.69 13.51
C TYR A 88 7.68 -17.17 14.43
N GLN A 89 7.91 -17.87 15.54
CA GLN A 89 8.94 -17.50 16.50
C GLN A 89 10.20 -18.32 16.27
N LEU A 90 11.31 -17.62 16.06
CA LEU A 90 12.63 -18.21 15.98
C LEU A 90 13.39 -17.87 17.25
N THR A 91 13.93 -18.87 17.93
CA THR A 91 14.72 -18.69 19.16
C THR A 91 16.06 -19.40 19.02
N ALA A 92 17.15 -18.64 19.14
CA ALA A 92 18.49 -19.18 19.15
C ALA A 92 18.65 -20.13 20.35
N THR A 93 18.97 -21.40 20.07
CA THR A 93 19.37 -22.37 21.10
C THR A 93 20.90 -22.40 21.24
N ALA A 94 21.60 -22.02 20.18
CA ALA A 94 23.05 -21.86 20.13
C ALA A 94 23.42 -20.76 19.12
N ALA A 95 24.70 -20.39 19.01
CA ALA A 95 25.16 -19.31 18.13
C ALA A 95 24.85 -19.51 16.63
N THR A 96 24.59 -20.74 16.20
CA THR A 96 24.32 -21.09 14.80
C THR A 96 23.01 -21.84 14.59
N THR A 97 22.21 -22.06 15.64
CA THR A 97 21.01 -22.90 15.56
C THR A 97 19.81 -22.21 16.21
N PHE A 98 18.71 -22.14 15.45
CA PHE A 98 17.46 -21.53 15.86
C PHE A 98 16.35 -22.58 15.87
N LYS A 99 15.62 -22.67 16.98
CA LYS A 99 14.36 -23.39 17.05
C LYS A 99 13.29 -22.54 16.37
N VAL A 100 12.54 -23.13 15.45
CA VAL A 100 11.43 -22.46 14.75
C VAL A 100 10.12 -23.02 15.29
N VAL A 101 9.21 -22.13 15.69
CA VAL A 101 7.88 -22.47 16.17
C VAL A 101 6.85 -21.80 15.28
N ASP A 102 5.86 -22.58 14.83
CA ASP A 102 4.77 -22.06 14.02
C ASP A 102 3.73 -21.27 14.86
N PRO A 103 2.81 -20.53 14.22
CA PRO A 103 1.81 -19.72 14.92
C PRO A 103 0.90 -20.52 15.87
N GLU A 104 0.74 -21.84 15.64
CA GLU A 104 -0.04 -22.73 16.50
C GLU A 104 0.78 -23.40 17.62
N GLY A 105 2.07 -23.06 17.74
CA GLY A 105 2.96 -23.53 18.81
C GLY A 105 3.69 -24.84 18.52
N THR A 106 3.57 -25.38 17.30
CA THR A 106 4.29 -26.60 16.88
C THR A 106 5.73 -26.26 16.54
N ALA A 107 6.67 -27.04 17.08
CA ALA A 107 8.07 -26.93 16.71
C ALA A 107 8.30 -27.52 15.30
N LEU A 108 8.80 -26.70 14.39
CA LEU A 108 9.32 -27.13 13.09
C LEU A 108 10.79 -27.56 13.23
N ALA A 109 11.38 -28.06 12.14
CA ALA A 109 12.81 -28.35 12.12
C ALA A 109 13.64 -27.10 12.48
N ASN A 110 14.80 -27.30 13.10
CA ASN A 110 15.65 -26.17 13.47
C ASN A 110 16.25 -25.51 12.22
N ALA A 111 16.34 -24.19 12.22
CA ALA A 111 17.05 -23.42 11.22
C ALA A 111 18.54 -23.27 11.62
N ALA A 112 19.44 -23.41 10.64
CA ALA A 112 20.87 -23.24 10.84
C ALA A 112 21.36 -21.96 10.15
N VAL A 113 22.24 -21.21 10.82
CA VAL A 113 22.84 -19.99 10.26
C VAL A 113 23.68 -20.34 9.03
N GLY A 114 23.53 -19.55 7.97
CA GLY A 114 24.17 -19.75 6.67
C GLY A 114 23.55 -20.83 5.79
N THR A 115 22.53 -21.55 6.28
CA THR A 115 21.82 -22.58 5.51
C THR A 115 20.41 -22.09 5.14
N ALA A 116 19.97 -22.37 3.92
CA ALA A 116 18.61 -22.07 3.51
C ALA A 116 17.61 -22.94 4.26
N TYR A 117 16.66 -22.31 4.93
CA TYR A 117 15.52 -22.95 5.57
C TYR A 117 14.36 -23.05 4.58
N THR A 118 13.70 -24.21 4.48
CA THR A 118 12.63 -24.50 3.50
C THR A 118 11.46 -25.30 4.11
N GLN A 119 11.25 -25.19 5.41
CA GLN A 119 10.27 -26.00 6.15
C GLN A 119 9.04 -25.19 6.57
N GLY A 120 7.90 -25.87 6.74
CA GLY A 120 6.65 -25.22 7.14
C GLY A 120 6.16 -24.17 6.13
N GLY A 121 6.54 -24.32 4.86
CA GLY A 121 6.21 -23.38 3.79
C GLY A 121 6.99 -22.06 3.81
N LEU A 122 7.99 -21.89 4.68
CA LEU A 122 8.83 -20.71 4.72
C LEU A 122 10.17 -20.95 4.04
N GLY A 123 10.61 -20.00 3.23
CA GLY A 123 11.96 -19.95 2.65
C GLY A 123 12.73 -18.74 3.16
N PHE A 124 13.86 -18.93 3.85
CA PHE A 124 14.75 -17.83 4.25
C PHE A 124 16.15 -18.32 4.60
N THR A 125 17.09 -17.38 4.76
CA THR A 125 18.45 -17.66 5.24
C THR A 125 18.77 -16.74 6.40
N ILE A 126 19.34 -17.30 7.48
CA ILE A 126 19.86 -16.52 8.61
C ILE A 126 21.33 -16.22 8.35
N THR A 127 21.71 -14.96 8.35
CA THR A 127 23.08 -14.50 8.16
C THR A 127 23.66 -14.03 9.48
N ALA A 128 24.84 -14.53 9.86
CA ALA A 128 25.54 -14.04 11.04
C ALA A 128 25.99 -12.59 10.85
N GLY A 129 25.88 -11.79 11.90
CA GLY A 129 26.49 -10.46 11.95
C GLY A 129 27.90 -10.52 12.54
N ALA A 130 28.48 -9.34 12.81
CA ALA A 130 29.80 -9.23 13.44
C ALA A 130 29.83 -9.79 14.88
N THR A 131 28.74 -9.63 15.62
CA THR A 131 28.54 -10.21 16.95
C THR A 131 27.74 -11.50 16.79
N ALA A 132 28.31 -12.60 17.29
CA ALA A 132 27.67 -13.90 17.23
C ALA A 132 26.34 -13.92 18.01
N PHE A 133 25.38 -14.72 17.55
CA PHE A 133 24.15 -14.97 18.28
C PHE A 133 24.42 -15.67 19.61
N ALA A 134 23.58 -15.38 20.60
CA ALA A 134 23.57 -16.04 21.90
C ALA A 134 22.28 -16.85 22.07
N ALA A 135 22.31 -17.85 22.96
CA ALA A 135 21.10 -18.58 23.32
C ALA A 135 20.06 -17.61 23.92
N GLY A 136 18.83 -17.67 23.42
CA GLY A 136 17.75 -16.75 23.80
C GLY A 136 17.54 -15.58 22.84
N ASP A 137 18.42 -15.34 21.86
CA ASP A 137 18.16 -14.36 20.80
C ASP A 137 16.91 -14.77 19.99
N THR A 138 16.04 -13.81 19.67
CA THR A 138 14.76 -14.10 19.01
C THR A 138 14.52 -13.27 17.76
N PHE A 139 13.87 -13.91 16.77
CA PHE A 139 13.27 -13.25 15.63
C PHE A 139 11.80 -13.65 15.55
N VAL A 140 10.96 -12.71 15.11
CA VAL A 140 9.57 -12.97 14.77
C VAL A 140 9.42 -12.78 13.27
N ILE A 141 8.96 -13.81 12.57
CA ILE A 141 8.53 -13.72 11.19
C ILE A 141 7.01 -13.60 11.22
N ASP A 142 6.51 -12.40 10.93
CA ASP A 142 5.07 -12.16 10.77
C ASP A 142 4.67 -12.50 9.33
N VAL A 143 3.88 -13.55 9.17
CA VAL A 143 3.26 -13.93 7.90
C VAL A 143 1.86 -13.35 7.87
N ASN A 144 1.70 -12.24 7.17
CA ASN A 144 0.41 -11.57 7.06
C ASN A 144 -0.30 -11.93 5.75
N ASP A 145 -1.61 -12.17 5.84
CA ASP A 145 -2.44 -12.30 4.66
C ASP A 145 -3.02 -10.95 4.27
N ALA A 146 -2.32 -10.31 3.34
CA ALA A 146 -2.79 -9.09 2.71
C ALA A 146 -3.43 -9.37 1.34
N VAL A 147 -3.68 -10.64 0.98
CA VAL A 147 -4.25 -10.97 -0.33
C VAL A 147 -5.62 -10.31 -0.47
N GLY A 148 -5.86 -9.65 -1.61
CA GLY A 148 -7.07 -8.89 -1.87
C GLY A 148 -7.08 -7.47 -1.29
N GLN A 149 -6.07 -7.10 -0.49
CA GLN A 149 -5.83 -5.71 -0.11
C GLN A 149 -5.07 -4.96 -1.22
N PHE A 150 -5.12 -3.64 -1.18
CA PHE A 150 -4.53 -2.77 -2.18
C PHE A 150 -3.41 -1.92 -1.58
N VAL A 151 -2.36 -1.67 -2.36
CA VAL A 151 -1.27 -0.74 -2.04
C VAL A 151 -0.92 0.09 -3.27
N LEU A 152 -0.11 1.14 -3.08
CA LEU A 152 0.43 1.90 -4.21
C LEU A 152 1.18 0.95 -5.16
N SER A 153 0.83 0.97 -6.44
CA SER A 153 1.45 0.07 -7.41
C SER A 153 2.88 0.50 -7.70
N VAL A 154 3.84 -0.37 -7.38
CA VAL A 154 5.26 -0.20 -7.67
C VAL A 154 5.68 -1.27 -8.66
N LYS A 155 6.28 -0.90 -9.80
CA LYS A 155 6.59 -1.83 -10.90
C LYS A 155 7.53 -2.97 -10.48
N GLY A 156 8.40 -2.71 -9.50
CA GLY A 156 9.34 -3.69 -8.94
C GLY A 156 8.78 -4.57 -7.82
N ALA A 157 7.51 -4.40 -7.43
CA ALA A 157 6.90 -5.25 -6.43
C ALA A 157 6.74 -6.69 -6.95
N THR A 158 6.71 -7.65 -6.03
CA THR A 158 6.63 -9.09 -6.33
C THR A 158 5.45 -9.78 -5.66
N ASP A 159 4.63 -9.02 -4.92
CA ASP A 159 3.49 -9.48 -4.14
C ASP A 159 2.17 -9.46 -4.93
N GLY A 160 2.20 -9.09 -6.21
CA GLY A 160 1.04 -8.91 -7.09
C GLY A 160 0.70 -7.44 -7.34
N SER A 161 1.07 -6.54 -6.42
CA SER A 161 0.72 -5.11 -6.49
C SER A 161 1.44 -4.35 -7.62
N GLN A 162 2.42 -4.97 -8.27
CA GLN A 162 3.03 -4.47 -9.50
C GLN A 162 2.07 -4.43 -10.69
N VAL A 163 0.88 -5.03 -10.58
CA VAL A 163 -0.15 -4.94 -11.61
C VAL A 163 -1.17 -3.85 -11.22
N PRO A 164 -1.15 -2.68 -11.88
CA PRO A 164 -2.08 -1.60 -11.55
C PRO A 164 -3.49 -1.99 -11.99
N SER A 165 -4.45 -1.88 -11.08
CA SER A 165 -5.82 -2.40 -11.25
C SER A 165 -6.93 -1.48 -10.76
N ALA A 166 -6.62 -0.48 -9.94
CA ALA A 166 -7.62 0.46 -9.43
C ALA A 166 -7.03 1.86 -9.21
N ILE A 167 -7.89 2.88 -9.18
CA ILE A 167 -7.50 4.26 -8.83
C ILE A 167 -8.17 4.66 -7.53
N LEU A 168 -7.41 5.14 -6.55
CA LEU A 168 -7.96 5.54 -5.26
C LEU A 168 -8.97 6.70 -5.42
N ALA A 169 -10.17 6.52 -4.87
CA ALA A 169 -11.28 7.44 -5.09
C ALA A 169 -11.23 8.69 -4.20
N ASP A 170 -10.61 8.60 -3.03
CA ASP A 170 -10.48 9.66 -2.04
C ASP A 170 -9.17 9.52 -1.25
N TYR A 171 -8.70 10.61 -0.63
CA TYR A 171 -7.53 10.54 0.24
C TYR A 171 -7.75 9.49 1.34
N SER A 172 -6.76 8.63 1.55
CA SER A 172 -6.80 7.59 2.58
C SER A 172 -5.44 7.45 3.25
N ASP A 173 -5.45 7.22 4.56
CA ASP A 173 -4.24 7.11 5.39
C ASP A 173 -4.23 5.74 6.09
N ALA A 174 -3.42 4.83 5.56
CA ALA A 174 -3.19 3.48 6.08
C ALA A 174 -1.84 3.36 6.80
N THR A 175 -1.28 4.47 7.30
CA THR A 175 0.02 4.44 8.01
C THR A 175 -0.03 3.71 9.35
N SER A 176 -1.21 3.66 9.99
CA SER A 176 -1.43 2.96 11.26
C SER A 176 -2.06 1.57 11.08
N GLY A 177 -2.04 1.04 9.85
CA GLY A 177 -2.63 -0.24 9.48
C GLY A 177 -3.73 -0.11 8.42
N PRO A 178 -4.33 -1.23 7.99
CA PRO A 178 -5.26 -1.25 6.88
C PRO A 178 -6.53 -0.44 7.14
N VAL A 179 -7.00 0.31 6.15
CA VAL A 179 -8.22 1.14 6.23
C VAL A 179 -9.16 0.87 5.07
N ASN A 180 -10.47 1.02 5.31
CA ASN A 180 -11.47 0.99 4.25
C ASN A 180 -11.34 2.25 3.38
N ALA A 181 -11.32 2.06 2.07
CA ALA A 181 -11.28 3.14 1.09
C ALA A 181 -12.19 2.81 -0.11
N GLY A 182 -12.55 3.83 -0.88
CA GLY A 182 -13.17 3.64 -2.19
C GLY A 182 -12.10 3.63 -3.28
N ALA A 183 -12.25 2.77 -4.29
CA ALA A 183 -11.44 2.83 -5.49
C ALA A 183 -12.30 2.75 -6.75
N TYR A 184 -11.89 3.46 -7.80
CA TYR A 184 -12.44 3.34 -9.14
C TYR A 184 -11.83 2.12 -9.82
N VAL A 185 -12.71 1.20 -10.23
CA VAL A 185 -12.36 -0.01 -10.98
C VAL A 185 -12.68 0.13 -12.47
N GLN A 186 -13.41 1.19 -12.85
CA GLN A 186 -13.64 1.60 -14.23
C GLN A 186 -13.83 3.11 -14.27
N VAL A 187 -12.99 3.84 -15.03
CA VAL A 187 -13.02 5.31 -15.09
C VAL A 187 -12.15 5.85 -16.24
N GLU A 188 -12.50 7.02 -16.78
CA GLU A 188 -11.58 7.84 -17.60
C GLU A 188 -10.88 8.87 -16.72
N VAL A 189 -9.55 8.83 -16.66
CA VAL A 189 -8.73 9.68 -15.78
C VAL A 189 -7.75 10.55 -16.55
N ASN A 190 -7.47 11.73 -16.02
CA ASN A 190 -6.44 12.64 -16.50
C ASN A 190 -5.07 12.17 -16.04
N GLY A 191 -4.20 11.81 -16.98
CA GLY A 191 -2.85 11.33 -16.67
C GLY A 191 -1.99 12.33 -15.90
N ARG A 192 -2.28 13.64 -15.95
CA ARG A 192 -1.56 14.67 -15.20
C ARG A 192 -1.98 14.78 -13.74
N ALA A 193 -3.18 14.30 -13.41
CA ALA A 193 -3.73 14.31 -12.05
C ALA A 193 -3.54 12.97 -11.33
N LEU A 194 -3.00 11.96 -12.00
CA LEU A 194 -2.68 10.68 -11.38
C LEU A 194 -1.48 10.81 -10.44
N TYR A 195 -1.58 10.10 -9.33
CA TYR A 195 -0.48 9.88 -8.40
C TYR A 195 0.03 8.45 -8.58
N TYR A 196 1.28 8.28 -8.98
CA TYR A 196 1.87 6.96 -9.18
C TYR A 196 3.34 6.97 -8.79
N ASP A 197 3.85 5.78 -8.46
CA ASP A 197 5.24 5.61 -8.07
C ASP A 197 6.20 5.95 -9.24
N PRO A 198 7.36 6.59 -8.99
CA PRO A 198 8.33 6.94 -10.04
C PRO A 198 8.86 5.77 -10.88
N SER A 199 8.69 4.52 -10.45
CA SER A 199 9.02 3.34 -11.27
C SER A 199 8.13 3.19 -12.52
N TRP A 200 6.99 3.89 -12.57
CA TRP A 200 6.09 3.92 -13.71
C TRP A 200 6.33 5.12 -14.61
N THR A 201 6.16 4.88 -15.93
CA THR A 201 5.99 5.96 -16.91
C THR A 201 4.52 6.01 -17.32
N LEU A 202 4.00 7.20 -17.62
CA LEU A 202 2.60 7.37 -18.01
C LEU A 202 2.19 6.48 -19.21
N PRO A 203 3.01 6.30 -20.26
CA PRO A 203 2.67 5.37 -21.35
C PRO A 203 2.57 3.91 -20.91
N ALA A 204 3.48 3.45 -20.05
CA ALA A 204 3.45 2.09 -19.52
C ALA A 204 2.23 1.85 -18.62
N LEU A 205 1.92 2.84 -17.77
CA LEU A 205 0.76 2.83 -16.90
C LEU A 205 -0.55 2.80 -17.70
N THR A 206 -0.63 3.62 -18.76
CA THR A 206 -1.79 3.66 -19.67
C THR A 206 -2.03 2.32 -20.35
N ALA A 207 -0.96 1.63 -20.76
CA ALA A 207 -1.07 0.29 -21.35
C ALA A 207 -1.55 -0.74 -20.33
N ALA A 208 -1.02 -0.71 -19.10
CA ALA A 208 -1.36 -1.65 -18.05
C ALA A 208 -2.79 -1.46 -17.52
N LEU A 209 -3.27 -0.23 -17.37
CA LEU A 209 -4.61 0.08 -16.85
C LEU A 209 -5.74 -0.25 -17.84
N ARG A 210 -5.43 -0.29 -19.14
CA ARG A 210 -6.44 -0.56 -20.19
C ARG A 210 -7.11 -1.92 -20.04
N GLN A 211 -6.42 -2.92 -19.50
CA GLN A 211 -6.98 -4.25 -19.27
C GLN A 211 -8.07 -4.26 -18.18
N TYR A 212 -8.11 -3.24 -17.33
CA TYR A 212 -9.09 -3.08 -16.24
C TYR A 212 -10.11 -1.97 -16.54
N ALA A 213 -10.35 -1.64 -17.81
CA ALA A 213 -11.28 -0.58 -18.22
C ALA A 213 -11.00 0.81 -17.57
N ILE A 214 -9.75 1.06 -17.19
CA ILE A 214 -9.27 2.36 -16.72
C ILE A 214 -8.53 3.03 -17.88
N HIS A 215 -9.08 4.14 -18.35
CA HIS A 215 -8.58 4.84 -19.54
C HIS A 215 -7.88 6.13 -19.15
N VAL A 216 -6.59 6.23 -19.44
CA VAL A 216 -5.80 7.43 -19.17
C VAL A 216 -5.83 8.34 -20.40
N LYS A 217 -6.22 9.60 -20.19
CA LYS A 217 -6.28 10.63 -21.24
C LYS A 217 -5.25 11.72 -20.98
N SER A 218 -4.74 12.31 -22.06
CA SER A 218 -4.03 13.58 -22.00
C SER A 218 -5.02 14.68 -21.63
N SER A 219 -4.59 15.62 -20.79
CA SER A 219 -5.43 16.75 -20.37
C SER A 219 -5.94 17.52 -21.60
N VAL A 220 -7.26 17.71 -21.70
CA VAL A 220 -7.80 18.90 -22.37
C VAL A 220 -7.59 20.04 -21.38
N SER A 221 -6.98 21.13 -21.82
CA SER A 221 -6.85 22.33 -20.99
C SER A 221 -8.24 22.89 -20.71
N ALA A 222 -8.56 23.20 -19.46
CA ALA A 222 -9.74 23.98 -19.09
C ALA A 222 -9.50 25.50 -19.20
N ALA A 223 -8.31 25.92 -19.66
CA ALA A 223 -8.06 27.31 -20.00
C ALA A 223 -8.96 27.71 -21.17
N ASP A 224 -9.42 28.96 -21.15
CA ASP A 224 -10.13 29.54 -22.28
C ASP A 224 -9.29 29.33 -23.55
N PRO A 225 -9.87 28.81 -24.65
CA PRO A 225 -9.17 28.78 -25.92
C PRO A 225 -8.86 30.22 -26.30
N THR A 226 -7.58 30.55 -26.36
CA THR A 226 -7.08 31.87 -26.83
C THR A 226 -7.38 32.08 -28.29
#